data_AF-A0A933J7Y1-F1
#
_entry.id   AF-A0A933J7Y1-F1
#
_cell.length_a   1.000
_cell.length_b   1.000
_cell.length_c   1.000
_cell.angle_alpha   90.00
_cell.angle_beta   90.00
_cell.angle_gamma   90.00
#
_symmetry.space_group_name_H-M   'P 1'
#
loop_
_entity.id
_entity.type
_entity.pdbx_description
1 polymer ?
#
loop_
_entity_poly.entity_id
_entity_poly.type
_entity_poly.pdbx_seq_one_letter_code
_entity_poly.pdbx_strand_id
1 'polypeptide(L)'
;MGARRDDIPVVDRMQIGISVLSSQRAWGAITQFAQKYKLSRQAVYAIGAQVQRVLLNGLQPGPHGPHPAEPVIHGDRNRLVRSTRVLTDVGVSQRDIEFVLDEMLDTSVSLGWVNGQLAQLEQQAAQVNARWHPAVGEGLAGDELFAAQQPNLLVVGNDSLFIYVLSQQPTRDGETWGCVLLDMPPTPQFASDGGTGLAAGVAAAGLDAHQLDWDHLLRTLWHYAAQLERQAYAALQGLEERSHLFAQAYTGKRLTQHLQRWEHLARQAQEAVRRYDQFHPLAQHVDAEFAMIDGATGTLREAAPRAARLQSLRQQIQVLAGRACEVLGTSLSHWATGLVSYLPRLAQALGPLVTAWGQPTIRALSRIWQVEA
;
A
#
# COMPACT_ATOMS: atom_id res chain seq x y z
N MET A 1 -17.33 -48.38 59.37
CA MET A 1 -16.92 -47.03 59.78
C MET A 1 -15.80 -47.16 60.80
N GLY A 2 -14.56 -46.86 60.42
CA GLY A 2 -13.44 -46.77 61.36
C GLY A 2 -13.21 -45.30 61.70
N ALA A 3 -13.11 -44.98 62.98
CA ALA A 3 -12.92 -43.62 63.49
C ALA A 3 -11.76 -42.90 62.77
N ARG A 4 -11.99 -41.64 62.37
CA ARG A 4 -10.98 -40.79 61.74
C ARG A 4 -9.82 -40.62 62.73
N ARG A 5 -8.70 -41.26 62.43
CA ARG A 5 -7.47 -41.16 63.22
C ARG A 5 -6.78 -39.80 63.04
N ASP A 6 -7.14 -38.81 63.85
CA ASP A 6 -6.65 -37.43 63.72
C ASP A 6 -5.13 -37.30 63.92
N ASP A 7 -4.48 -38.35 64.41
CA ASP A 7 -3.02 -38.47 64.56
C ASP A 7 -2.27 -38.74 63.24
N ILE A 8 -2.97 -38.90 62.11
CA ILE A 8 -2.36 -38.96 60.78
C ILE A 8 -2.79 -37.71 59.98
N PRO A 9 -1.87 -36.73 59.79
CA PRO A 9 -2.11 -35.52 59.01
C PRO A 9 -2.63 -35.78 57.59
N VAL A 10 -3.33 -34.81 57.04
CA VAL A 10 -3.90 -34.88 55.68
C VAL A 10 -2.81 -35.13 54.63
N VAL A 11 -1.65 -34.48 54.76
CA VAL A 11 -0.51 -34.66 53.84
C VAL A 11 0.01 -36.10 53.87
N ASP A 12 0.14 -36.70 55.06
CA ASP A 12 0.56 -38.10 55.20
C ASP A 12 -0.48 -39.06 54.58
N ARG A 13 -1.78 -38.79 54.77
CA ARG A 13 -2.85 -39.59 54.15
C ARG A 13 -2.82 -39.48 52.62
N MET A 14 -2.54 -38.29 52.08
CA MET A 14 -2.36 -38.09 50.64
C MET A 14 -1.15 -38.85 50.12
N GLN A 15 -0.02 -38.79 50.82
CA GLN A 15 1.19 -39.52 50.43
C GLN A 15 1.01 -41.04 50.50
N ILE A 16 0.32 -41.54 51.53
CA ILE A 16 -0.10 -42.95 51.60
C ILE A 16 -0.99 -43.27 50.39
N GLY A 17 -2.00 -42.44 50.11
CA GLY A 17 -2.92 -42.67 49.01
C GLY A 17 -2.25 -42.69 47.63
N ILE A 18 -1.41 -41.69 47.33
CA ILE A 18 -0.63 -41.63 46.08
C ILE A 18 0.29 -42.85 45.97
N SER A 19 0.97 -43.21 47.06
CA SER A 19 1.84 -44.38 47.06
C SER A 19 1.07 -45.69 46.87
N VAL A 20 -0.13 -45.82 47.44
CA VAL A 20 -1.00 -46.99 47.24
C VAL A 20 -1.44 -47.10 45.79
N LEU A 21 -1.77 -45.97 45.15
CA LEU A 21 -2.30 -45.90 43.78
C LEU A 21 -1.22 -45.94 42.69
N SER A 22 0.04 -45.67 43.03
CA SER A 22 1.16 -45.72 42.08
C SER A 22 1.40 -47.16 41.59
N SER A 23 1.44 -47.33 40.26
CA SER A 23 1.79 -48.60 39.61
C SER A 23 3.25 -49.01 39.81
N GLN A 24 4.11 -48.07 40.20
CA GLN A 24 5.55 -48.29 40.46
C GLN A 24 5.88 -48.41 41.95
N ARG A 25 4.89 -48.73 42.80
CA ARG A 25 5.09 -48.83 44.25
C ARG A 25 6.13 -49.90 44.61
N ALA A 26 7.14 -49.52 45.39
CA ALA A 26 8.15 -50.45 45.91
C ALA A 26 7.53 -51.60 46.72
N TRP A 27 8.09 -52.80 46.57
CA TRP A 27 7.64 -53.97 47.33
C TRP A 27 7.85 -53.74 48.84
N GLY A 28 6.83 -54.05 49.64
CA GLY A 28 6.84 -53.82 51.09
C GLY A 28 6.36 -52.45 51.56
N ALA A 29 6.13 -51.47 50.66
CA ALA A 29 5.70 -50.12 51.04
C ALA A 29 4.41 -50.09 51.88
N ILE A 30 3.44 -50.95 51.58
CA ILE A 30 2.18 -51.06 52.37
C ILE A 30 2.46 -51.52 53.80
N THR A 31 3.40 -52.46 53.97
CA THR A 31 3.80 -52.96 55.28
C THR A 31 4.56 -51.89 56.05
N GLN A 32 5.43 -51.12 55.38
CA GLN A 32 6.15 -50.00 55.99
C GLN A 32 5.19 -48.90 56.47
N PHE A 33 4.18 -48.53 55.67
CA PHE A 33 3.16 -47.57 56.11
C PHE A 33 2.30 -48.09 57.25
N ALA A 34 1.93 -49.38 57.21
CA ALA A 34 1.22 -50.04 58.29
C ALA A 34 2.01 -49.97 59.61
N GLN A 35 3.33 -50.23 59.57
CA GLN A 35 4.18 -50.14 60.75
C GLN A 35 4.41 -48.70 61.21
N LYS A 36 4.82 -47.81 60.30
CA LYS A 36 5.14 -46.41 60.59
C LYS A 36 3.97 -45.68 61.25
N TYR A 37 2.77 -45.82 60.68
CA TYR A 37 1.57 -45.15 61.18
C TYR A 37 0.75 -46.03 62.13
N LYS A 38 1.27 -47.19 62.54
CA LYS A 38 0.57 -48.18 63.40
C LYS A 38 -0.84 -48.49 62.90
N LEU A 39 -0.98 -48.74 61.61
CA LEU A 39 -2.22 -49.08 60.92
C LEU A 39 -2.22 -50.56 60.51
N SER A 40 -3.41 -51.14 60.34
CA SER A 40 -3.50 -52.40 59.60
C SER A 40 -3.26 -52.16 58.11
N ARG A 41 -2.78 -53.17 57.38
CA ARG A 41 -2.61 -53.09 55.91
C ARG A 41 -3.95 -52.80 55.21
N GLN A 42 -5.06 -53.31 55.75
CA GLN A 42 -6.41 -53.00 55.26
C GLN A 42 -6.75 -51.52 55.41
N ALA A 43 -6.37 -50.87 56.53
CA ALA A 43 -6.58 -49.44 56.72
C ALA A 43 -5.76 -48.60 55.73
N VAL A 44 -4.52 -49.03 55.41
CA VAL A 44 -3.69 -48.38 54.38
C VAL A 44 -4.36 -48.44 53.00
N TYR A 45 -4.90 -49.61 52.61
CA TYR A 45 -5.66 -49.73 51.35
C TYR A 45 -6.94 -48.91 51.35
N ALA A 46 -7.65 -48.82 52.48
CA ALA A 46 -8.85 -48.00 52.60
C ALA A 46 -8.55 -46.50 52.41
N ILE A 47 -7.40 -46.02 52.91
CA ILE A 47 -6.94 -44.65 52.63
C ILE A 47 -6.68 -44.45 51.13
N GLY A 48 -6.01 -45.42 50.48
CA GLY A 48 -5.78 -45.36 49.03
C GLY A 48 -7.06 -45.31 48.20
N ALA A 49 -8.03 -46.17 48.50
CA ALA A 49 -9.33 -46.18 47.82
C ALA A 49 -10.08 -44.84 48.00
N GLN A 50 -9.99 -44.26 49.20
CA GLN A 50 -10.60 -42.96 49.47
C GLN A 50 -9.94 -41.83 48.68
N VAL A 51 -8.61 -41.81 48.59
CA VAL A 51 -7.86 -40.83 47.79
C VAL A 51 -8.19 -40.97 46.31
N GLN A 52 -8.28 -42.19 45.79
CA GLN A 52 -8.67 -42.45 44.40
C GLN A 52 -10.05 -41.87 44.09
N ARG A 53 -11.02 -42.11 44.97
CA ARG A 53 -12.39 -41.59 44.82
C ARG A 53 -12.42 -40.07 44.77
N VAL A 54 -11.67 -39.40 45.64
CA VAL A 54 -11.61 -37.94 45.66
C VAL A 54 -10.92 -37.39 44.40
N LEU A 55 -9.81 -38.00 43.97
CA LEU A 55 -9.12 -37.61 42.74
C LEU A 55 -10.01 -37.77 41.51
N LEU A 56 -10.69 -38.92 41.36
CA LEU A 56 -11.60 -39.16 40.25
C LEU A 56 -12.77 -38.17 40.24
N ASN A 57 -13.31 -37.82 41.41
CA ASN A 57 -14.37 -36.80 41.51
C ASN A 57 -13.85 -35.40 41.14
N GLY A 58 -12.63 -35.04 41.54
CA GLY A 58 -12.03 -33.73 41.22
C GLY A 58 -11.54 -33.60 39.78
N LEU A 59 -11.29 -34.71 39.09
CA LEU A 59 -10.85 -34.76 37.69
C LEU A 59 -12.01 -34.91 36.70
N GLN A 60 -13.26 -35.03 37.16
CA GLN A 60 -14.40 -34.98 36.25
C GLN A 60 -14.53 -33.56 35.67
N PRO A 61 -14.62 -33.40 34.33
CA PRO A 61 -14.85 -32.10 33.73
C PRO A 61 -16.14 -31.49 34.32
N GLY A 62 -16.05 -30.25 34.81
CA GLY A 62 -17.24 -29.49 35.18
C GLY A 62 -18.07 -29.11 33.93
N PRO A 63 -19.31 -28.60 34.12
CA PRO A 63 -20.07 -28.05 33.00
C PRO A 63 -19.27 -26.94 32.31
N HIS A 64 -19.40 -26.85 30.98
CA HIS A 64 -18.81 -25.76 30.21
C HIS A 64 -19.18 -24.41 30.83
N GLY A 65 -18.24 -23.46 30.85
CA GLY A 65 -18.50 -22.11 31.33
C GLY A 65 -19.71 -21.48 30.61
N PRO A 66 -20.33 -20.44 31.18
CA PRO A 66 -21.51 -19.83 30.59
C PRO A 66 -21.26 -19.50 29.12
N HIS A 67 -22.15 -19.98 28.23
CA HIS A 67 -22.14 -19.54 26.84
C HIS A 67 -22.27 -18.01 26.82
N PRO A 68 -21.42 -17.29 26.07
CA PRO A 68 -21.63 -15.87 25.87
C PRO A 68 -23.05 -15.70 25.31
N ALA A 69 -23.82 -14.79 25.90
CA ALA A 69 -25.16 -14.50 25.40
C ALA A 69 -25.03 -14.06 23.94
N GLU A 70 -25.80 -14.68 23.04
CA GLU A 70 -25.85 -14.27 21.65
C GLU A 70 -26.41 -12.84 21.58
N PRO A 71 -25.62 -11.85 21.12
CA PRO A 71 -26.10 -10.49 21.01
C PRO A 71 -27.18 -10.42 19.92
N VAL A 72 -28.39 -10.00 20.29
CA VAL A 72 -29.48 -9.78 19.31
C VAL A 72 -29.13 -8.56 18.46
N ILE A 73 -28.91 -8.81 17.19
CA ILE A 73 -28.63 -7.81 16.15
C ILE A 73 -29.98 -7.25 15.69
N HIS A 74 -30.35 -6.06 16.17
CA HIS A 74 -31.56 -5.39 15.68
C HIS A 74 -31.28 -4.67 14.36
N GLY A 75 -32.04 -4.99 13.31
CA GLY A 75 -32.04 -4.31 12.01
C GLY A 75 -32.90 -3.05 12.01
N ASP A 76 -32.60 -2.09 12.88
CA ASP A 76 -33.35 -0.83 12.89
C ASP A 76 -33.00 0.06 11.67
N ARG A 77 -33.86 1.05 11.38
CA ARG A 77 -33.66 1.95 10.24
C ARG A 77 -32.32 2.69 10.27
N ASN A 78 -31.86 3.12 11.44
CA ASN A 78 -30.58 3.82 11.56
C ASN A 78 -29.41 2.88 11.25
N ARG A 79 -29.51 1.62 11.67
CA ARG A 79 -28.53 0.58 11.39
C ARG A 79 -28.48 0.29 9.89
N LEU A 80 -29.63 0.15 9.22
CA LEU A 80 -29.67 -0.02 7.76
C LEU A 80 -28.99 1.16 7.04
N VAL A 81 -29.31 2.40 7.40
CA VAL A 81 -28.69 3.60 6.77
C VAL A 81 -27.17 3.63 6.97
N ARG A 82 -26.69 3.37 8.20
CA ARG A 82 -25.25 3.32 8.47
C ARG A 82 -24.58 2.16 7.74
N SER A 83 -25.20 0.98 7.69
CA SER A 83 -24.66 -0.17 6.97
C SER A 83 -24.59 0.12 5.47
N THR A 84 -25.64 0.70 4.87
CA THR A 84 -25.62 1.15 3.47
C THR A 84 -24.45 2.09 3.21
N ARG A 85 -24.26 3.12 4.06
CA ARG A 85 -23.11 4.03 3.94
C ARG A 85 -21.78 3.28 4.01
N VAL A 86 -21.57 2.47 5.06
CA VAL A 86 -20.29 1.75 5.26
C VAL A 86 -19.99 0.80 4.11
N LEU A 87 -21.01 0.08 3.61
CA LEU A 87 -20.85 -0.83 2.48
C LEU A 87 -20.48 -0.08 1.21
N THR A 88 -21.10 1.09 0.95
CA THR A 88 -20.70 1.96 -0.16
C THR A 88 -19.26 2.47 0.02
N ASP A 89 -18.88 2.92 1.22
CA ASP A 89 -17.55 3.43 1.51
C ASP A 89 -16.44 2.39 1.27
N VAL A 90 -16.73 1.09 1.43
CA VAL A 90 -15.79 -0.01 1.14
C VAL A 90 -15.93 -0.62 -0.26
N GLY A 91 -16.72 0.01 -1.13
CA GLY A 91 -16.80 -0.34 -2.56
C GLY A 91 -17.80 -1.43 -2.92
N VAL A 92 -18.76 -1.75 -2.05
CA VAL A 92 -19.86 -2.67 -2.40
C VAL A 92 -20.82 -1.98 -3.37
N SER A 93 -21.17 -2.66 -4.46
CA SER A 93 -22.10 -2.11 -5.44
C SER A 93 -23.49 -1.89 -4.83
N GLN A 94 -24.23 -0.88 -5.31
CA GLN A 94 -25.58 -0.59 -4.79
C GLN A 94 -26.53 -1.79 -4.85
N ARG A 95 -26.35 -2.68 -5.84
CA ARG A 95 -27.11 -3.93 -5.97
C ARG A 95 -26.69 -4.98 -4.94
N ASP A 96 -25.38 -5.11 -4.70
CA ASP A 96 -24.87 -6.09 -3.74
C ASP A 96 -25.16 -5.67 -2.29
N ILE A 97 -25.38 -4.38 -2.03
CA ILE A 97 -25.82 -3.89 -0.71
C ILE A 97 -27.14 -4.55 -0.29
N GLU A 98 -28.09 -4.75 -1.21
CA GLU A 98 -29.35 -5.44 -0.90
C GLU A 98 -29.10 -6.85 -0.40
N PHE A 99 -28.26 -7.61 -1.13
CA PHE A 99 -27.88 -8.97 -0.78
C PHE A 99 -27.16 -9.03 0.58
N VAL A 100 -26.24 -8.10 0.83
CA VAL A 100 -25.48 -8.06 2.08
C VAL A 100 -26.37 -7.73 3.27
N LEU A 101 -27.31 -6.78 3.13
CA LEU A 101 -28.21 -6.40 4.23
C LEU A 101 -29.24 -7.48 4.51
N ASP A 102 -29.73 -8.18 3.49
CA ASP A 102 -30.62 -9.33 3.65
C ASP A 102 -29.92 -10.44 4.44
N GLU A 103 -28.70 -10.83 4.06
CA GLU A 103 -27.96 -11.91 4.72
C GLU A 103 -27.45 -11.52 6.12
N MET A 104 -26.92 -10.30 6.31
CA MET A 104 -26.28 -9.92 7.58
C MET A 104 -27.26 -9.42 8.64
N LEU A 105 -28.42 -8.91 8.25
CA LEU A 105 -29.38 -8.25 9.15
C LEU A 105 -30.80 -8.81 9.02
N ASP A 106 -30.99 -9.91 8.27
CA ASP A 106 -32.30 -10.52 7.98
C ASP A 106 -33.33 -9.49 7.47
N THR A 107 -32.86 -8.48 6.74
CA THR A 107 -33.68 -7.34 6.33
C THR A 107 -33.44 -6.99 4.86
N SER A 108 -34.45 -7.28 4.04
CA SER A 108 -34.47 -6.89 2.64
C SER A 108 -34.79 -5.40 2.46
N VAL A 109 -33.95 -4.71 1.71
CA VAL A 109 -34.19 -3.34 1.22
C VAL A 109 -34.18 -3.34 -0.30
N SER A 110 -34.91 -2.42 -0.93
CA SER A 110 -34.91 -2.31 -2.40
C SER A 110 -33.78 -1.42 -2.91
N LEU A 111 -33.39 -1.61 -4.17
CA LEU A 111 -32.43 -0.73 -4.87
C LEU A 111 -32.85 0.74 -4.79
N GLY A 112 -34.14 1.01 -4.96
CA GLY A 112 -34.70 2.35 -4.88
C GLY A 112 -34.54 2.96 -3.50
N TRP A 113 -34.66 2.16 -2.44
CA TRP A 113 -34.38 2.61 -1.08
C TRP A 113 -32.90 2.90 -0.87
N VAL A 114 -32.01 2.01 -1.30
CA VAL A 114 -30.54 2.20 -1.22
C VAL A 114 -30.14 3.49 -1.93
N ASN A 115 -30.56 3.66 -3.19
CA ASN A 115 -30.27 4.86 -3.98
C ASN A 115 -30.87 6.12 -3.35
N GLY A 116 -32.08 6.05 -2.82
CA GLY A 116 -32.70 7.16 -2.10
C GLY A 116 -31.95 7.56 -0.84
N GLN A 117 -31.40 6.60 -0.08
CA GLN A 117 -30.57 6.89 1.09
C GLN A 117 -29.21 7.47 0.71
N LEU A 118 -28.56 6.93 -0.32
CA LEU A 118 -27.29 7.48 -0.83
C LEU A 118 -27.46 8.91 -1.33
N ALA A 119 -28.51 9.21 -2.10
CA ALA A 119 -28.80 10.57 -2.55
C ALA A 119 -29.03 11.55 -1.38
N GLN A 120 -29.67 11.12 -0.30
CA GLN A 120 -29.83 11.93 0.91
C GLN A 120 -28.50 12.20 1.61
N LEU A 121 -27.64 11.18 1.71
CA LEU A 121 -26.31 11.30 2.30
C LEU A 121 -25.40 12.21 1.45
N GLU A 122 -25.47 12.10 0.13
CA GLU A 122 -24.76 12.96 -0.83
C GLU A 122 -25.18 14.43 -0.67
N GLN A 123 -26.48 14.72 -0.56
CA GLN A 123 -26.97 16.08 -0.30
C GLN A 123 -26.46 16.65 1.02
N GLN A 124 -26.43 15.83 2.08
CA GLN A 124 -25.88 16.25 3.37
C GLN A 124 -24.37 16.49 3.28
N ALA A 125 -23.63 15.60 2.61
CA ALA A 125 -22.20 15.75 2.38
C ALA A 125 -21.90 17.03 1.58
N ALA A 126 -22.66 17.33 0.53
CA ALA A 126 -22.52 18.54 -0.25
C ALA A 126 -22.71 19.81 0.60
N GLN A 127 -23.69 19.82 1.52
CA GLN A 127 -23.90 20.95 2.44
C GLN A 127 -22.75 21.14 3.43
N VAL A 128 -22.12 20.04 3.88
CA VAL A 128 -20.96 20.09 4.77
C VAL A 128 -19.73 20.57 3.99
N ASN A 129 -19.47 20.00 2.82
CA ASN A 129 -18.36 20.34 1.95
C ASN A 129 -18.41 21.82 1.52
N ALA A 130 -19.60 22.34 1.22
CA ALA A 130 -19.79 23.75 0.87
C ALA A 130 -19.45 24.73 2.01
N ARG A 131 -19.30 24.26 3.25
CA ARG A 131 -18.87 25.08 4.39
C ARG A 131 -17.37 25.03 4.60
N TRP A 132 -16.67 24.05 4.01
CA TRP A 132 -15.24 23.86 4.20
C TRP A 132 -14.49 24.69 3.17
N HIS A 133 -13.67 25.61 3.68
CA HIS A 133 -12.77 26.42 2.87
C HIS A 133 -11.41 26.39 3.57
N PRO A 134 -10.37 25.80 2.96
CA PRO A 134 -9.03 25.89 3.51
C PRO A 134 -8.63 27.37 3.57
N ALA A 135 -8.06 27.80 4.69
CA ALA A 135 -7.60 29.18 4.86
C ALA A 135 -6.23 29.44 4.19
N VAL A 136 -5.78 28.52 3.32
CA VAL A 136 -4.41 28.47 2.84
C VAL A 136 -4.35 28.97 1.41
N GLY A 137 -3.52 29.99 1.14
CA GLY A 137 -3.15 30.40 -0.22
C GLY A 137 -2.13 29.43 -0.82
N GLU A 138 -2.50 28.15 -0.87
CA GLU A 138 -1.63 27.04 -1.27
C GLU A 138 -1.56 26.88 -2.80
N GLY A 139 -0.51 26.21 -3.26
CA GLY A 139 -0.46 25.70 -4.63
C GLY A 139 -1.57 24.66 -4.84
N LEU A 140 -2.14 24.65 -6.04
CA LEU A 140 -3.13 23.65 -6.46
C LEU A 140 -2.51 22.68 -7.45
N ALA A 141 -2.97 21.44 -7.44
CA ALA A 141 -2.68 20.44 -8.46
C ALA A 141 -3.98 19.93 -9.08
N GLY A 142 -4.00 19.79 -10.40
CA GLY A 142 -5.15 19.29 -11.13
C GLY A 142 -4.81 18.05 -11.97
N ASP A 143 -5.78 17.13 -12.04
CA ASP A 143 -5.68 15.93 -12.86
C ASP A 143 -7.02 15.56 -13.52
N GLU A 144 -6.95 14.92 -14.68
CA GLU A 144 -8.11 14.43 -15.44
C GLU A 144 -8.41 12.96 -15.10
N LEU A 145 -9.58 12.70 -14.51
CA LEU A 145 -10.06 11.35 -14.18
C LEU A 145 -11.22 10.94 -15.10
N PHE A 146 -11.29 9.66 -15.46
CA PHE A 146 -12.37 9.13 -16.30
C PHE A 146 -13.28 8.20 -15.50
N ALA A 147 -14.55 8.57 -15.39
CA ALA A 147 -15.59 7.73 -14.81
C ALA A 147 -16.67 7.48 -15.87
N ALA A 148 -16.92 6.22 -16.20
CA ALA A 148 -17.89 5.83 -17.24
C ALA A 148 -17.71 6.57 -18.59
N GLN A 149 -16.46 6.71 -19.04
CA GLN A 149 -16.07 7.45 -20.26
C GLN A 149 -16.34 8.96 -20.22
N GLN A 150 -16.74 9.51 -19.07
CA GLN A 150 -16.91 10.94 -18.88
C GLN A 150 -15.68 11.52 -18.16
N PRO A 151 -15.14 12.65 -18.64
CA PRO A 151 -14.03 13.30 -17.98
C PRO A 151 -14.48 13.97 -16.69
N ASN A 152 -13.61 13.95 -15.69
CA ASN A 152 -13.77 14.62 -14.42
C ASN A 152 -12.48 15.40 -14.17
N LEU A 153 -12.59 16.64 -13.72
CA LEU A 153 -11.45 17.39 -13.22
C LEU A 153 -11.41 17.24 -11.70
N LEU A 154 -10.27 16.77 -11.20
CA LEU A 154 -9.91 16.79 -9.80
C LEU A 154 -8.95 17.95 -9.58
N VAL A 155 -9.21 18.81 -8.59
CA VAL A 155 -8.27 19.84 -8.13
C VAL A 155 -8.06 19.68 -6.64
N VAL A 156 -6.80 19.58 -6.22
CA VAL A 156 -6.41 19.38 -4.83
C VAL A 156 -5.44 20.47 -4.37
N GLY A 157 -5.50 20.81 -3.09
CA GLY A 157 -4.49 21.64 -2.42
C GLY A 157 -3.22 20.85 -2.13
N ASN A 158 -2.07 21.41 -2.45
CA ASN A 158 -0.77 20.74 -2.25
C ASN A 158 -0.38 20.62 -0.77
N ASP A 159 -0.85 21.53 0.09
CA ASP A 159 -0.50 21.57 1.51
C ASP A 159 -1.59 20.93 2.37
N SER A 160 -2.85 21.24 2.08
CA SER A 160 -4.00 20.79 2.86
C SER A 160 -4.54 19.43 2.41
N LEU A 161 -4.20 18.99 1.19
CA LEU A 161 -4.82 17.86 0.48
C LEU A 161 -6.34 18.01 0.34
N PHE A 162 -6.87 19.22 0.50
CA PHE A 162 -8.28 19.49 0.33
C PHE A 162 -8.67 19.36 -1.15
N ILE A 163 -9.76 18.66 -1.42
CA ILE A 163 -10.33 18.53 -2.76
C ILE A 163 -11.18 19.78 -3.02
N TYR A 164 -10.64 20.72 -3.79
CA TYR A 164 -11.36 21.93 -4.22
C TYR A 164 -12.39 21.62 -5.30
N VAL A 165 -12.07 20.69 -6.19
CA VAL A 165 -12.97 20.26 -7.27
C VAL A 165 -12.89 18.76 -7.43
N LEU A 166 -14.04 18.12 -7.54
CA LEU A 166 -14.19 16.82 -8.17
C LEU A 166 -15.49 16.87 -8.97
N SER A 167 -15.38 17.27 -10.24
CA SER A 167 -16.55 17.55 -11.07
C SER A 167 -16.49 16.79 -12.39
N GLN A 168 -17.56 16.06 -12.70
CA GLN A 168 -17.79 15.50 -14.02
C GLN A 168 -18.13 16.60 -15.01
N GLN A 169 -17.51 16.57 -16.19
CA GLN A 169 -17.74 17.53 -17.27
C GLN A 169 -18.12 16.81 -18.57
N PRO A 170 -18.84 17.47 -19.49
CA PRO A 170 -19.25 16.86 -20.75
C PRO A 170 -18.08 16.69 -21.74
N THR A 171 -17.07 17.54 -21.66
CA THR A 171 -15.88 17.52 -22.51
C THR A 171 -14.62 17.83 -21.69
N ARG A 172 -13.46 17.68 -22.31
CA ARG A 172 -12.12 17.92 -21.70
C ARG A 172 -11.31 18.93 -22.50
N ASP A 173 -11.97 19.94 -23.03
CA ASP A 173 -11.33 21.01 -23.79
C ASP A 173 -10.90 22.16 -22.87
N GLY A 174 -10.11 23.08 -23.43
CA GLY A 174 -9.59 24.22 -22.67
C GLY A 174 -10.68 25.19 -22.20
N GLU A 175 -11.81 25.30 -22.90
CA GLU A 175 -12.90 26.17 -22.46
C GLU A 175 -13.56 25.60 -21.21
N THR A 176 -13.88 24.31 -21.24
CA THR A 176 -14.53 23.60 -20.12
C THR A 176 -13.65 23.62 -18.88
N TRP A 177 -12.36 23.28 -19.02
CA TRP A 177 -11.44 23.36 -17.89
C TRP A 177 -11.13 24.78 -17.45
N GLY A 178 -11.06 25.73 -18.38
CA GLY A 178 -10.89 27.15 -18.06
C GLY A 178 -12.02 27.65 -17.16
N CYS A 179 -13.28 27.32 -17.47
CA CYS A 179 -14.43 27.67 -16.63
C CYS A 179 -14.31 27.08 -15.22
N VAL A 180 -13.96 25.80 -15.10
CA VAL A 180 -13.81 25.16 -13.78
C VAL A 180 -12.67 25.79 -12.97
N LEU A 181 -11.55 26.13 -13.63
CA LEU A 181 -10.40 26.73 -12.97
C LEU A 181 -10.62 28.20 -12.57
N LEU A 182 -11.50 28.93 -13.25
CA LEU A 182 -11.86 30.31 -12.88
C LEU A 182 -12.61 30.39 -11.54
N ASP A 183 -13.31 29.32 -11.15
CA ASP A 183 -14.02 29.25 -9.88
C ASP A 183 -13.09 28.94 -8.69
N MET A 184 -11.80 28.66 -8.96
CA MET A 184 -10.83 28.32 -7.92
C MET A 184 -10.35 29.52 -7.13
N PRO A 185 -10.01 29.33 -5.84
CA PRO A 185 -9.38 30.39 -5.08
C PRO A 185 -8.05 30.81 -5.73
N PRO A 186 -7.62 32.07 -5.53
CA PRO A 186 -6.32 32.51 -6.00
C PRO A 186 -5.21 31.57 -5.52
N THR A 187 -4.46 31.01 -6.46
CA THR A 187 -3.34 30.11 -6.15
C THR A 187 -2.03 30.70 -6.66
N PRO A 188 -0.93 30.60 -5.88
CA PRO A 188 0.38 30.99 -6.36
C PRO A 188 0.87 30.07 -7.48
N GLN A 189 0.43 28.81 -7.54
CA GLN A 189 0.90 27.80 -8.50
C GLN A 189 -0.21 26.82 -8.87
N PHE A 190 -0.29 26.46 -10.15
CA PHE A 190 -1.10 25.32 -10.57
C PHE A 190 -0.20 24.25 -11.18
N ALA A 191 -0.31 23.01 -10.73
CA ALA A 191 0.43 21.88 -11.24
C ALA A 191 -0.48 20.89 -12.00
N SER A 192 -0.01 20.29 -13.09
CA SER A 192 -0.76 19.23 -13.80
C SER A 192 0.14 18.34 -14.65
N ASP A 193 -0.37 17.22 -15.13
CA ASP A 193 0.31 16.29 -16.05
C ASP A 193 0.65 16.87 -17.45
N GLY A 194 0.05 18.01 -17.81
CA GLY A 194 0.28 18.66 -19.10
C GLY A 194 -0.60 18.12 -20.23
N GLY A 195 -1.71 17.46 -19.91
CA GLY A 195 -2.77 17.13 -20.86
C GLY A 195 -3.19 18.38 -21.66
N THR A 196 -3.40 18.22 -22.96
CA THR A 196 -3.62 19.36 -23.88
C THR A 196 -4.86 20.18 -23.54
N GLY A 197 -5.92 19.51 -23.07
CA GLY A 197 -7.14 20.16 -22.60
C GLY A 197 -6.85 21.00 -21.38
N LEU A 198 -6.27 20.39 -20.35
CA LEU A 198 -5.96 21.05 -19.09
C LEU A 198 -4.97 22.21 -19.26
N ALA A 199 -3.92 22.03 -20.06
CA ALA A 199 -2.97 23.11 -20.40
C ALA A 199 -3.67 24.29 -21.10
N ALA A 200 -4.60 24.01 -22.02
CA ALA A 200 -5.41 25.06 -22.64
C ALA A 200 -6.37 25.72 -21.64
N GLY A 201 -6.90 24.96 -20.67
CA GLY A 201 -7.73 25.48 -19.59
C GLY A 201 -6.98 26.38 -18.63
N VAL A 202 -5.77 26.01 -18.23
CA VAL A 202 -4.87 26.84 -17.44
C VAL A 202 -4.60 28.17 -18.14
N ALA A 203 -4.31 28.13 -19.44
CA ALA A 203 -4.13 29.33 -20.24
C ALA A 203 -5.42 30.18 -20.34
N ALA A 204 -6.57 29.54 -20.56
CA ALA A 204 -7.87 30.21 -20.66
C ALA A 204 -8.30 30.86 -19.34
N ALA A 205 -7.96 30.25 -18.19
CA ALA A 205 -8.19 30.79 -16.85
C ALA A 205 -7.19 31.90 -16.46
N GLY A 206 -6.17 32.16 -17.28
CA GLY A 206 -5.15 33.18 -17.00
C GLY A 206 -4.21 32.81 -15.84
N LEU A 207 -3.98 31.51 -15.62
CA LEU A 207 -3.04 31.05 -14.60
C LEU A 207 -1.60 31.10 -15.16
N ASP A 208 -0.89 32.19 -14.85
CA ASP A 208 0.51 32.45 -15.30
C ASP A 208 1.55 31.42 -14.79
N ALA A 209 1.11 30.57 -13.88
CA ALA A 209 1.90 29.94 -12.85
C ALA A 209 1.87 28.40 -12.97
N HIS A 210 2.03 27.89 -14.21
CA HIS A 210 1.82 26.49 -14.53
C HIS A 210 3.09 25.63 -14.39
N GLN A 211 3.05 24.66 -13.47
CA GLN A 211 4.07 23.62 -13.31
C GLN A 211 3.61 22.32 -13.95
N LEU A 212 4.50 21.67 -14.70
CA LEU A 212 4.22 20.33 -15.21
C LEU A 212 4.66 19.27 -14.20
N ASP A 213 3.81 18.28 -13.97
CA ASP A 213 4.13 17.18 -13.08
C ASP A 213 5.24 16.30 -13.68
N TRP A 214 6.30 16.12 -12.90
CA TRP A 214 7.39 15.23 -13.24
C TRP A 214 7.08 13.75 -12.99
N ASP A 215 6.09 13.42 -12.16
CA ASP A 215 5.83 12.04 -11.73
C ASP A 215 5.27 11.25 -12.90
N HIS A 216 4.33 11.84 -13.66
CA HIS A 216 3.84 11.25 -14.90
C HIS A 216 4.97 10.90 -15.89
N LEU A 217 5.98 11.76 -16.01
CA LEU A 217 7.16 11.51 -16.84
C LEU A 217 8.03 10.39 -16.25
N LEU A 218 8.41 10.50 -14.97
CA LEU A 218 9.30 9.55 -14.30
C LEU A 218 8.68 8.16 -14.17
N ARG A 219 7.39 8.08 -13.85
CA ARG A 219 6.62 6.84 -13.81
C ARG A 219 6.66 6.13 -15.15
N THR A 220 6.46 6.86 -16.25
CA THR A 220 6.54 6.29 -17.62
C THR A 220 7.95 5.83 -17.95
N LEU A 221 8.95 6.65 -17.63
CA LEU A 221 10.37 6.37 -17.83
C LEU A 221 10.80 5.09 -17.10
N TRP A 222 10.50 4.99 -15.80
CA TRP A 222 10.88 3.85 -14.97
C TRP A 222 10.06 2.60 -15.24
N HIS A 223 8.78 2.72 -15.62
CA HIS A 223 8.00 1.58 -16.11
C HIS A 223 8.66 0.94 -17.33
N TYR A 224 9.13 1.77 -18.28
CA TYR A 224 9.80 1.27 -19.46
C TYR A 224 11.18 0.66 -19.15
N ALA A 225 11.97 1.28 -18.26
CA ALA A 225 13.22 0.68 -17.76
C ALA A 225 12.99 -0.71 -17.15
N ALA A 226 12.01 -0.83 -16.25
CA ALA A 226 11.67 -2.09 -15.61
C ALA A 226 11.13 -3.13 -16.61
N GLN A 227 10.44 -2.69 -17.66
CA GLN A 227 10.03 -3.58 -18.74
C GLN A 227 11.23 -4.14 -19.51
N LEU A 228 12.20 -3.30 -19.88
CA LEU A 228 13.42 -3.73 -20.56
C LEU A 228 14.25 -4.68 -19.69
N GLU A 229 14.35 -4.39 -18.39
CA GLU A 229 15.01 -5.26 -17.42
C GLU A 229 14.36 -6.65 -17.37
N ARG A 230 13.02 -6.72 -17.22
CA ARG A 230 12.28 -7.99 -17.24
C ARG A 230 12.48 -8.76 -18.54
N GLN A 231 12.55 -8.06 -19.68
CA GLN A 231 12.82 -8.67 -20.98
C GLN A 231 14.24 -9.24 -21.05
N ALA A 232 15.24 -8.53 -20.53
CA ALA A 232 16.62 -8.99 -20.46
C ALA A 232 16.74 -10.26 -19.60
N TYR A 233 16.18 -10.25 -18.39
CA TYR A 233 16.17 -11.42 -17.51
C TYR A 233 15.42 -12.62 -18.11
N ALA A 234 14.25 -12.40 -18.71
CA ALA A 234 13.51 -13.48 -19.36
C ALA A 234 14.30 -14.11 -20.54
N ALA A 235 15.03 -13.29 -21.30
CA ALA A 235 15.86 -13.78 -22.40
C ALA A 235 17.09 -14.56 -21.89
N LEU A 236 17.73 -14.11 -20.81
CA LEU A 236 18.82 -14.82 -20.14
C LEU A 236 18.35 -16.15 -19.55
N GLN A 237 17.20 -16.16 -18.89
CA GLN A 237 16.60 -17.39 -18.36
C GLN A 237 16.33 -18.40 -19.48
N GLY A 238 15.74 -17.96 -20.59
CA GLY A 238 15.51 -18.85 -21.74
C GLY A 238 16.81 -19.42 -22.34
N LEU A 239 17.90 -18.66 -22.29
CA LEU A 239 19.22 -19.13 -22.71
C LEU A 239 19.79 -20.20 -21.76
N GLU A 240 19.64 -19.99 -20.45
CA GLU A 240 20.08 -20.92 -19.40
C GLU A 240 19.30 -22.24 -19.47
N GLU A 241 17.97 -22.17 -19.56
CA GLU A 241 17.09 -23.34 -19.75
C GLU A 241 17.50 -24.14 -21.00
N ARG A 242 17.83 -23.44 -22.10
CA ARG A 242 18.27 -24.11 -23.33
C ARG A 242 19.65 -24.76 -23.17
N SER A 243 20.54 -24.15 -22.40
CA SER A 243 21.87 -24.69 -22.09
C SER A 243 21.77 -26.00 -21.29
N HIS A 244 20.84 -26.06 -20.32
CA HIS A 244 20.54 -27.30 -19.61
C HIS A 244 20.04 -28.41 -20.54
N LEU A 245 19.10 -28.10 -21.44
CA LEU A 245 18.60 -29.08 -22.41
C LEU A 245 19.70 -29.55 -23.39
N PHE A 246 20.64 -28.68 -23.76
CA PHE A 246 21.80 -29.06 -24.58
C PHE A 246 22.69 -30.07 -23.83
N ALA A 247 23.00 -29.83 -22.55
CA ALA A 247 23.82 -30.72 -21.73
C ALA A 247 23.19 -32.11 -21.53
N GLN A 248 21.86 -32.21 -21.58
CA GLN A 248 21.11 -33.46 -21.44
C GLN A 248 20.91 -34.22 -22.78
N ALA A 249 21.36 -33.66 -23.92
CA ALA A 249 21.15 -34.28 -25.23
C ALA A 249 22.31 -35.21 -25.61
N TYR A 250 21.99 -36.42 -26.08
CA TYR A 250 22.99 -37.45 -26.42
C TYR A 250 23.02 -37.83 -27.91
N THR A 251 22.13 -37.29 -28.73
CA THR A 251 22.07 -37.61 -30.17
C THR A 251 22.52 -36.42 -31.01
N GLY A 252 23.31 -36.68 -32.05
CA GLY A 252 23.87 -35.62 -32.92
C GLY A 252 22.79 -34.69 -33.49
N LYS A 253 21.66 -35.23 -33.95
CA LYS A 253 20.53 -34.44 -34.46
C LYS A 253 19.94 -33.48 -33.40
N ARG A 254 19.77 -33.95 -32.16
CA ARG A 254 19.26 -33.10 -31.07
C ARG A 254 20.30 -32.06 -30.66
N LEU A 255 21.57 -32.42 -30.56
CA LEU A 255 22.66 -31.49 -30.25
C LEU A 255 22.70 -30.32 -31.25
N THR A 256 22.62 -30.60 -32.56
CA THR A 256 22.58 -29.55 -33.58
C THR A 256 21.35 -28.64 -33.44
N GLN A 257 20.17 -29.21 -33.17
CA GLN A 257 18.94 -28.41 -32.95
C GLN A 257 18.99 -27.57 -31.67
N HIS A 258 19.60 -28.09 -30.60
CA HIS A 258 19.80 -27.35 -29.37
C HIS A 258 20.79 -26.20 -29.57
N LEU A 259 21.90 -26.44 -30.28
CA LEU A 259 22.91 -25.43 -30.61
C LEU A 259 22.32 -24.30 -31.45
N GLN A 260 21.64 -24.59 -32.57
CA GLN A 260 21.04 -23.56 -33.43
C GLN A 260 20.04 -22.68 -32.66
N ARG A 261 19.24 -23.29 -31.79
CA ARG A 261 18.28 -22.55 -30.98
C ARG A 261 18.96 -21.75 -29.88
N TRP A 262 20.03 -22.29 -29.28
CA TRP A 262 20.84 -21.58 -28.30
C TRP A 262 21.49 -20.34 -28.91
N GLU A 263 22.08 -20.43 -30.10
CA GLU A 263 22.67 -19.28 -30.82
C GLU A 263 21.64 -18.19 -31.14
N HIS A 264 20.42 -18.60 -31.48
CA HIS A 264 19.32 -17.66 -31.67
C HIS A 264 18.94 -16.96 -30.35
N LEU A 265 18.75 -17.72 -29.28
CA LEU A 265 18.43 -17.18 -27.94
C LEU A 265 19.56 -16.31 -27.40
N ALA A 266 20.82 -16.66 -27.66
CA ALA A 266 21.99 -15.89 -27.24
C ALA A 266 21.99 -14.50 -27.88
N ARG A 267 21.69 -14.42 -29.20
CA ARG A 267 21.53 -13.14 -29.90
C ARG A 267 20.36 -12.32 -29.33
N GLN A 268 19.24 -12.96 -29.02
CA GLN A 268 18.08 -12.28 -28.42
C GLN A 268 18.39 -11.76 -27.02
N ALA A 269 19.07 -12.55 -26.18
CA ALA A 269 19.49 -12.16 -24.84
C ALA A 269 20.49 -11.00 -24.89
N GLN A 270 21.50 -11.09 -25.76
CA GLN A 270 22.47 -10.01 -25.96
C GLN A 270 21.80 -8.71 -26.38
N GLU A 271 20.83 -8.77 -27.30
CA GLU A 271 20.09 -7.60 -27.74
C GLU A 271 19.18 -7.02 -26.63
N ALA A 272 18.50 -7.86 -25.87
CA ALA A 272 17.65 -7.42 -24.76
C ALA A 272 18.47 -6.75 -23.64
N VAL A 273 19.59 -7.36 -23.26
CA VAL A 273 20.55 -6.78 -22.30
C VAL A 273 21.10 -5.46 -22.82
N ARG A 274 21.56 -5.42 -24.08
CA ARG A 274 22.08 -4.19 -24.71
C ARG A 274 21.06 -3.05 -24.67
N ARG A 275 19.78 -3.32 -24.96
CA ARG A 275 18.72 -2.29 -24.92
C ARG A 275 18.50 -1.76 -23.50
N TYR A 276 18.49 -2.63 -22.49
CA TYR A 276 18.41 -2.22 -21.10
C TYR A 276 19.62 -1.38 -20.68
N ASP A 277 20.83 -1.87 -20.95
CA ASP A 277 22.09 -1.20 -20.59
C ASP A 277 22.25 0.17 -21.26
N GLN A 278 21.70 0.34 -22.46
CA GLN A 278 21.68 1.63 -23.14
C GLN A 278 20.64 2.59 -22.58
N PHE A 279 19.47 2.09 -22.17
CA PHE A 279 18.36 2.92 -21.70
C PHE A 279 18.50 3.31 -20.22
N HIS A 280 18.90 2.38 -19.36
CA HIS A 280 18.92 2.58 -17.91
C HIS A 280 19.77 3.78 -17.45
N PRO A 281 21.00 4.00 -17.96
CA PRO A 281 21.78 5.19 -17.62
C PRO A 281 21.11 6.50 -18.07
N LEU A 282 20.42 6.49 -19.21
CA LEU A 282 19.66 7.67 -19.66
C LEU A 282 18.48 7.96 -18.74
N ALA A 283 17.79 6.93 -18.26
CA ALA A 283 16.72 7.09 -17.28
C ALA A 283 17.26 7.69 -15.97
N GLN A 284 18.39 7.19 -15.47
CA GLN A 284 19.07 7.76 -14.30
C GLN A 284 19.48 9.22 -14.51
N HIS A 285 19.99 9.58 -15.69
CA HIS A 285 20.33 10.96 -16.01
C HIS A 285 19.09 11.87 -16.03
N VAL A 286 17.98 11.43 -16.61
CA VAL A 286 16.72 12.20 -16.60
C VAL A 286 16.23 12.41 -15.17
N ASP A 287 16.23 11.35 -14.34
CA ASP A 287 15.81 11.42 -12.94
C ASP A 287 16.68 12.38 -12.11
N ALA A 288 18.00 12.29 -12.27
CA ALA A 288 18.95 13.19 -11.62
C ALA A 288 18.74 14.67 -11.99
N GLU A 289 18.13 14.95 -13.15
CA GLU A 289 17.71 16.29 -13.56
C GLU A 289 16.44 16.79 -12.85
N PHE A 290 15.90 16.07 -11.86
CA PHE A 290 14.85 16.56 -10.94
C PHE A 290 15.30 16.81 -9.50
N ALA A 291 16.47 16.33 -9.07
CA ALA A 291 17.03 16.61 -7.74
C ALA A 291 17.13 18.14 -7.47
N MET A 292 16.45 18.69 -6.47
CA MET A 292 16.34 20.15 -6.33
C MET A 292 17.67 20.80 -5.91
N ILE A 293 18.41 20.10 -5.06
CA ILE A 293 19.65 20.58 -4.44
C ILE A 293 20.85 19.85 -5.05
N ASP A 294 21.93 20.59 -5.27
CA ASP A 294 23.21 19.98 -5.61
C ASP A 294 23.85 19.34 -4.37
N GLY A 295 24.09 18.03 -4.41
CA GLY A 295 24.59 17.28 -3.26
C GLY A 295 25.99 17.71 -2.80
N ALA A 296 26.84 18.22 -3.70
CA ALA A 296 28.20 18.62 -3.36
C ALA A 296 28.26 20.02 -2.75
N THR A 297 27.46 20.95 -3.29
CA THR A 297 27.51 22.37 -2.89
C THR A 297 26.38 22.76 -1.94
N GLY A 298 25.29 22.00 -1.86
CA GLY A 298 24.08 22.37 -1.14
C GLY A 298 23.31 23.52 -1.77
N THR A 299 23.67 23.92 -2.99
CA THR A 299 22.98 25.01 -3.68
C THR A 299 21.74 24.50 -4.38
N LEU A 300 20.68 25.29 -4.34
CA LEU A 300 19.54 25.10 -5.23
C LEU A 300 20.04 25.12 -6.68
N ARG A 301 19.58 24.15 -7.47
CA ARG A 301 19.91 24.07 -8.89
C ARG A 301 19.07 25.03 -9.72
N GLU A 302 19.62 25.47 -10.84
CA GLU A 302 18.97 26.45 -11.72
C GLU A 302 18.08 25.78 -12.78
N ALA A 303 16.95 26.40 -13.11
CA ALA A 303 15.98 25.88 -14.07
C ALA A 303 16.53 25.79 -15.50
N ALA A 304 17.10 26.89 -16.03
CA ALA A 304 17.48 26.98 -17.43
C ALA A 304 18.54 25.93 -17.86
N PRO A 305 19.63 25.71 -17.10
CA PRO A 305 20.59 24.66 -17.44
C PRO A 305 19.97 23.25 -17.46
N ARG A 306 19.02 22.96 -16.57
CA ARG A 306 18.36 21.65 -16.47
C ARG A 306 17.39 21.43 -17.60
N ALA A 307 16.58 22.44 -17.94
CA ALA A 307 15.71 22.38 -19.11
C ALA A 307 16.53 22.06 -20.37
N ALA A 308 17.70 22.71 -20.55
CA ALA A 308 18.60 22.43 -21.66
C ALA A 308 19.17 21.00 -21.62
N ARG A 309 19.50 20.46 -20.43
CA ARG A 309 19.95 19.07 -20.27
C ARG A 309 18.86 18.05 -20.58
N LEU A 310 17.63 18.26 -20.11
CA LEU A 310 16.47 17.42 -20.45
C LEU A 310 16.25 17.41 -21.98
N GLN A 311 16.38 18.56 -22.64
CA GLN A 311 16.32 18.66 -24.11
C GLN A 311 17.49 17.96 -24.81
N SER A 312 18.68 17.91 -24.21
CA SER A 312 19.82 17.15 -24.75
C SER A 312 19.62 15.64 -24.59
N LEU A 313 19.11 15.19 -23.44
CA LEU A 313 18.84 13.78 -23.15
C LEU A 313 17.79 13.18 -24.08
N ARG A 314 16.83 13.98 -24.56
CA ARG A 314 15.93 13.60 -25.65
C ARG A 314 16.68 12.98 -26.82
N GLN A 315 17.73 13.62 -27.31
CA GLN A 315 18.42 13.19 -28.52
C GLN A 315 19.02 11.79 -28.34
N GLN A 316 19.54 11.51 -27.14
CA GLN A 316 20.09 10.21 -26.79
C GLN A 316 19.00 9.15 -26.68
N ILE A 317 17.85 9.48 -26.07
CA ILE A 317 16.72 8.55 -25.94
C ILE A 317 16.09 8.23 -27.30
N GLN A 318 15.95 9.21 -28.19
CA GLN A 318 15.35 9.02 -29.52
C GLN A 318 16.17 8.07 -30.41
N VAL A 319 17.48 7.96 -30.21
CA VAL A 319 18.34 7.01 -30.94
C VAL A 319 18.05 5.55 -30.58
N LEU A 320 17.51 5.27 -29.40
CA LEU A 320 17.24 3.89 -28.93
C LEU A 320 16.07 3.20 -29.64
N ALA A 321 15.35 3.94 -30.50
CA ALA A 321 14.21 3.51 -31.31
C ALA A 321 13.03 2.93 -30.51
N GLY A 322 11.83 3.02 -31.09
CA GLY A 322 10.60 2.45 -30.52
C GLY A 322 9.70 3.48 -29.87
N ARG A 323 8.40 3.17 -29.90
CA ARG A 323 7.31 4.07 -29.52
C ARG A 323 7.48 4.70 -28.13
N ALA A 324 7.95 3.94 -27.14
CA ALA A 324 8.16 4.46 -25.79
C ALA A 324 9.25 5.55 -25.75
N CYS A 325 10.38 5.32 -26.44
CA CYS A 325 11.47 6.29 -26.55
C CYS A 325 11.04 7.54 -27.33
N GLU A 326 10.23 7.39 -28.37
CA GLU A 326 9.67 8.50 -29.15
C GLU A 326 8.75 9.39 -28.30
N VAL A 327 7.83 8.77 -27.54
CA VAL A 327 6.93 9.48 -26.63
C VAL A 327 7.71 10.20 -25.54
N LEU A 328 8.61 9.49 -24.84
CA LEU A 328 9.45 10.08 -23.79
C LEU A 328 10.32 11.23 -24.32
N GLY A 329 10.96 11.05 -25.48
CA GLY A 329 11.77 12.10 -26.10
C GLY A 329 10.96 13.33 -26.50
N THR A 330 9.73 13.14 -26.97
CA THR A 330 8.81 14.25 -27.32
C THR A 330 8.38 15.01 -26.07
N SER A 331 7.98 14.28 -25.01
CA SER A 331 7.65 14.86 -23.71
C SER A 331 8.80 15.68 -23.14
N LEU A 332 10.03 15.13 -23.10
CA LEU A 332 11.22 15.84 -22.64
C LEU A 332 11.48 17.13 -23.42
N SER A 333 11.16 17.18 -24.72
CA SER A 333 11.36 18.40 -25.52
C SER A 333 10.37 19.49 -25.14
N HIS A 334 9.08 19.14 -25.15
CA HIS A 334 8.00 20.12 -25.05
C HIS A 334 7.82 20.59 -23.61
N TRP A 335 8.14 19.71 -22.65
CA TRP A 335 7.84 19.95 -21.25
C TRP A 335 9.04 20.37 -20.42
N ALA A 336 10.28 20.31 -20.95
CA ALA A 336 11.50 20.62 -20.20
C ALA A 336 11.40 21.86 -19.32
N THR A 337 10.95 22.99 -19.86
CA THR A 337 10.81 24.24 -19.10
C THR A 337 9.72 24.16 -18.03
N GLY A 338 8.56 23.59 -18.38
CA GLY A 338 7.43 23.46 -17.44
C GLY A 338 7.72 22.47 -16.30
N LEU A 339 8.51 21.43 -16.58
CA LEU A 339 8.93 20.42 -15.60
C LEU A 339 9.87 20.99 -14.53
N VAL A 340 10.61 22.05 -14.85
CA VAL A 340 11.56 22.68 -13.91
C VAL A 340 11.11 24.06 -13.40
N SER A 341 9.85 24.44 -13.64
CA SER A 341 9.31 25.76 -13.30
C SER A 341 9.17 25.99 -11.78
N TYR A 342 9.28 24.94 -10.98
CA TYR A 342 9.28 24.98 -9.52
C TYR A 342 10.58 25.56 -8.96
N LEU A 343 11.71 25.47 -9.67
CA LEU A 343 13.02 25.91 -9.14
C LEU A 343 13.10 27.42 -8.87
N PRO A 344 12.65 28.32 -9.77
CA PRO A 344 12.62 29.75 -9.48
C PRO A 344 11.73 30.09 -8.28
N ARG A 345 10.63 29.37 -8.10
CA ARG A 345 9.71 29.54 -6.96
C ARG A 345 10.34 29.09 -5.67
N LEU A 346 11.01 27.94 -5.68
CA LEU A 346 11.76 27.45 -4.55
C LEU A 346 12.89 28.43 -4.19
N ALA A 347 13.57 29.03 -5.18
CA ALA A 347 14.56 30.07 -4.94
C ALA A 347 13.96 31.29 -4.24
N GLN A 348 12.77 31.74 -4.68
CA GLN A 348 12.04 32.84 -4.07
C GLN A 348 11.60 32.50 -2.63
N ALA A 349 11.09 31.29 -2.40
CA ALA A 349 10.66 30.81 -1.08
C ALA A 349 11.83 30.68 -0.08
N LEU A 350 13.02 30.29 -0.57
CA LEU A 350 14.23 30.22 0.24
C LEU A 350 14.84 31.60 0.53
N GLY A 351 14.53 32.64 -0.27
CA GLY A 351 15.09 33.99 -0.14
C GLY A 351 15.01 34.57 1.28
N PRO A 352 13.82 34.64 1.91
CA PRO A 352 13.68 35.13 3.28
C PRO A 352 14.50 34.32 4.31
N LEU A 353 14.60 33.00 4.13
CA LEU A 353 15.38 32.13 5.00
C LEU A 353 16.88 32.40 4.85
N VAL A 354 17.34 32.61 3.62
CA VAL A 354 18.73 33.01 3.34
C VAL A 354 19.04 34.36 3.98
N THR A 355 18.13 35.34 3.91
CA THR A 355 18.31 36.65 4.56
C THR A 355 18.39 36.52 6.08
N ALA A 356 17.56 35.68 6.69
CA ALA A 356 17.49 35.58 8.14
C ALA A 356 18.60 34.68 8.75
N TRP A 357 19.05 33.63 8.04
CA TRP A 357 19.93 32.58 8.60
C TRP A 357 21.30 32.51 7.91
N GLY A 358 21.47 33.24 6.81
CA GLY A 358 22.69 33.24 6.01
C GLY A 358 22.75 32.08 5.01
N GLN A 359 23.38 32.34 3.86
CA GLN A 359 23.50 31.35 2.79
C GLN A 359 24.24 30.06 3.18
N PRO A 360 25.31 30.07 4.00
CA PRO A 360 25.97 28.84 4.44
C PRO A 360 25.04 27.92 5.23
N THR A 361 24.22 28.47 6.12
CA THR A 361 23.25 27.72 6.94
C THR A 361 22.21 27.05 6.07
N ILE A 362 21.60 27.81 5.15
CA ILE A 362 20.58 27.26 4.23
C ILE A 362 21.19 26.17 3.35
N ARG A 363 22.40 26.34 2.82
CA ARG A 363 23.07 25.28 2.05
C ARG A 363 23.29 24.01 2.85
N ALA A 364 23.68 24.12 4.12
CA ALA A 364 23.85 22.96 4.99
C ALA A 364 22.52 22.24 5.23
N LEU A 365 21.45 22.98 5.55
CA LEU A 365 20.10 22.43 5.73
C LEU A 365 19.57 21.78 4.44
N SER A 366 19.79 22.40 3.29
CA SER A 366 19.39 21.85 1.99
C SER A 366 20.09 20.53 1.68
N ARG A 367 21.36 20.35 2.07
CA ARG A 367 22.05 19.05 1.92
C ARG A 367 21.46 17.99 2.84
N ILE A 368 21.18 18.33 4.09
CA ILE A 368 20.56 17.41 5.05
C ILE A 368 19.21 16.95 4.51
N TRP A 369 18.37 17.90 4.08
CA TRP A 369 17.06 17.61 3.51
C TRP A 369 17.14 16.69 2.28
N GLN A 370 18.07 16.93 1.35
CA GLN A 370 18.23 16.11 0.14
C GLN A 370 18.77 14.69 0.40
N VAL A 371 19.37 14.44 1.57
CA VAL A 371 19.82 13.10 1.99
C VAL A 371 18.70 12.33 2.69
N GLU A 372 17.79 13.03 3.36
CA GLU A 372 16.64 12.44 4.07
C GLU A 372 15.42 12.21 3.17
N ALA A 373 15.26 13.01 2.11
CA ALA A 373 14.24 12.87 1.07
C ALA A 373 14.67 11.88 -0.02
#